data_AF-A0A6C0IS05-F1
#
_entry.id   AF-A0A6C0IS05-F1
#
_cell.length_a   1.000
_cell.length_b   1.000
_cell.length_c   1.000
_cell.angle_alpha   90.00
_cell.angle_beta   90.00
_cell.angle_gamma   90.00
#
_symmetry.space_group_name_H-M   'P 1'
#
loop_
_entity.id
_entity.type
_entity.pdbx_description
1 polymer ?
#
loop_
_entity_poly.entity_id
_entity_poly.type
_entity_poly.pdbx_seq_one_letter_code
_entity_poly.pdbx_strand_id
1 'polypeptide(L)'
;MNKPNNININELFEDALKDPSLLSTINVNDLLESVEDEKNDYLENKTMDSLNNEIFNAIKPIESSIEDKQKMCDKLIGYRLVDEIHELHKGKHVRWIRNGTNSLTSGGIVVDIKFLDNGTHVLSKNYTNRFIQYKYDDCITFQKLTETEQLIIMAYGYVNQSV
;
A
#
# COMPACT_ATOMS: atom_id res chain seq x y z
N MET A 1 -25.63 -25.43 -8.74
CA MET A 1 -24.56 -24.73 -8.01
C MET A 1 -24.35 -23.42 -8.75
N ASN A 2 -24.84 -22.31 -8.21
CA ASN A 2 -24.66 -20.99 -8.80
C ASN A 2 -23.15 -20.68 -8.77
N LYS A 3 -22.56 -20.45 -9.95
CA LYS A 3 -21.23 -19.84 -10.03
C LYS A 3 -21.28 -18.51 -9.26
N PRO A 4 -20.29 -18.18 -8.42
CA PRO A 4 -20.22 -16.84 -7.87
C PRO A 4 -20.17 -15.86 -9.04
N ASN A 5 -20.98 -14.81 -8.96
CA ASN A 5 -20.87 -13.66 -9.85
C ASN A 5 -19.39 -13.28 -9.87
N ASN A 6 -18.76 -13.34 -11.03
CA ASN A 6 -17.38 -12.89 -11.20
C ASN A 6 -17.40 -11.37 -11.09
N ILE A 7 -17.40 -10.85 -9.87
CA ILE A 7 -17.39 -9.42 -9.59
C ILE A 7 -16.09 -8.87 -10.18
N ASN A 8 -16.22 -8.01 -11.18
CA ASN A 8 -15.09 -7.32 -11.75
C ASN A 8 -14.65 -6.22 -10.78
N ILE A 9 -13.66 -6.52 -9.94
CA ILE A 9 -13.16 -5.64 -8.89
C ILE A 9 -12.73 -4.27 -9.44
N ASN A 10 -12.15 -4.26 -10.64
CA ASN A 10 -11.65 -3.04 -11.26
C ASN A 10 -12.81 -2.12 -11.67
N GLU A 11 -13.87 -2.70 -12.23
CA GLU A 11 -15.09 -1.96 -12.56
C GLU A 11 -15.79 -1.43 -11.31
N LEU A 12 -15.87 -2.26 -10.26
CA LEU A 12 -16.42 -1.85 -8.97
C LEU A 12 -15.62 -0.70 -8.34
N PHE A 13 -14.29 -0.73 -8.44
CA PHE A 13 -13.42 0.35 -7.97
C PHE A 13 -13.64 1.64 -8.74
N GLU A 14 -13.64 1.58 -10.07
CA GLU A 14 -13.90 2.74 -10.93
C GLU A 14 -15.29 3.34 -10.70
N ASP A 15 -16.29 2.52 -10.43
CA ASP A 15 -17.64 2.98 -10.16
C ASP A 15 -17.74 3.60 -8.75
N ALA A 16 -17.09 3.00 -7.75
CA ALA A 16 -17.01 3.58 -6.40
C ALA A 16 -16.26 4.93 -6.38
N LEU A 17 -15.28 5.13 -7.27
CA LEU A 17 -14.61 6.42 -7.44
C LEU A 17 -15.54 7.49 -8.03
N LYS A 18 -16.49 7.12 -8.90
CA LYS A 18 -17.45 8.04 -9.52
C LYS A 18 -18.64 8.33 -8.61
N ASP A 19 -19.14 7.31 -7.92
CA ASP A 19 -20.28 7.38 -7.02
C ASP A 19 -19.96 6.68 -5.69
N PRO A 20 -19.50 7.44 -4.68
CA PRO A 20 -19.19 6.89 -3.35
C PRO A 20 -20.38 6.25 -2.63
N SER A 21 -21.64 6.54 -3.02
CA SER A 21 -22.81 5.92 -2.38
C SER A 21 -22.89 4.41 -2.63
N LEU A 22 -22.25 3.92 -3.70
CA LEU A 22 -22.16 2.50 -4.02
C LEU A 22 -21.37 1.72 -2.96
N LEU A 23 -20.48 2.38 -2.21
CA LEU A 23 -19.73 1.75 -1.10
C LEU A 23 -20.65 1.16 -0.03
N SER A 24 -21.85 1.72 0.17
CA SER A 24 -22.85 1.20 1.10
C SER A 24 -23.40 -0.18 0.72
N THR A 25 -23.27 -0.55 -0.56
CA THR A 25 -23.77 -1.81 -1.11
C THR A 25 -22.69 -2.90 -1.14
N ILE A 26 -21.43 -2.55 -0.85
CA ILE A 26 -20.29 -3.46 -0.86
C ILE A 26 -20.23 -4.21 0.46
N ASN A 27 -20.16 -5.54 0.39
CA ASN A 27 -19.86 -6.38 1.55
C ASN A 27 -18.35 -6.42 1.79
N VAL A 28 -17.88 -5.62 2.76
CA VAL A 28 -16.45 -5.53 3.11
C VAL A 28 -15.88 -6.87 3.54
N ASN A 29 -16.66 -7.73 4.20
CA ASN A 29 -16.20 -9.04 4.64
C ASN A 29 -15.86 -9.94 3.45
N ASP A 30 -16.69 -9.93 2.40
CA ASP A 30 -16.43 -10.70 1.18
C ASP A 30 -15.15 -10.20 0.47
N LEU A 31 -14.89 -8.89 0.51
CA LEU A 31 -13.65 -8.32 -0.04
C LEU A 31 -12.43 -8.73 0.78
N LEU A 32 -12.50 -8.69 2.11
CA LEU A 32 -11.42 -9.12 3.00
C LEU A 32 -11.08 -10.60 2.80
N GLU A 33 -12.10 -11.45 2.59
CA GLU A 33 -11.90 -12.86 2.26
C GLU A 33 -11.22 -13.05 0.89
N SER A 34 -11.41 -12.12 -0.06
CA SER A 34 -10.80 -12.17 -1.39
C SER A 34 -9.35 -11.69 -1.47
N VAL A 35 -8.87 -10.97 -0.45
CA VAL A 35 -7.45 -10.64 -0.33
C VAL A 35 -6.74 -11.90 0.17
N GLU A 36 -6.33 -12.75 -0.78
CA GLU A 36 -5.54 -13.96 -0.55
C GLU A 36 -4.16 -13.59 0.04
N ASP A 37 -4.05 -13.37 1.35
CA ASP A 37 -2.82 -13.52 2.13
C ASP A 37 -3.12 -13.33 3.64
N GLU A 38 -2.27 -13.93 4.47
CA GLU A 38 -2.40 -14.01 5.93
C GLU A 38 -2.66 -12.63 6.58
N LYS A 39 -3.76 -12.54 7.36
CA LYS A 39 -4.11 -11.41 8.26
C LYS A 39 -4.10 -10.03 7.61
N ASN A 40 -5.27 -9.61 7.16
CA ASN A 40 -5.55 -8.25 6.70
C ASN A 40 -5.62 -7.19 7.83
N ASP A 41 -5.12 -7.53 9.02
CA ASP A 41 -5.06 -6.68 10.21
C ASP A 41 -4.45 -5.30 9.90
N TYR A 42 -3.53 -5.21 8.93
CA TYR A 42 -2.91 -3.95 8.48
C TYR A 42 -3.87 -2.98 7.76
N LEU A 43 -5.02 -3.47 7.26
CA LEU A 43 -6.08 -2.68 6.64
C LEU A 43 -7.19 -2.31 7.62
N GLU A 44 -7.34 -3.06 8.72
CA GLU A 44 -8.43 -2.86 9.66
C GLU A 44 -8.41 -1.45 10.24
N ASN A 45 -9.58 -0.80 10.21
CA ASN A 45 -9.77 0.56 10.72
C ASN A 45 -8.87 1.64 10.07
N LYS A 46 -8.22 1.35 8.94
CA LYS A 46 -7.51 2.35 8.15
C LYS A 46 -8.47 3.11 7.24
N THR A 47 -8.21 4.39 7.06
CA THR A 47 -8.87 5.24 6.06
C THR A 47 -7.82 5.81 5.11
N MET A 48 -8.24 6.33 3.96
CA MET A 48 -7.31 7.01 3.05
C MET A 48 -6.58 8.16 3.74
N ASP A 49 -7.29 8.91 4.60
CA ASP A 49 -6.70 9.99 5.38
C ASP A 49 -5.68 9.49 6.39
N SER A 50 -5.94 8.36 7.09
CA SER A 50 -4.99 7.81 8.04
C SER A 50 -3.70 7.36 7.35
N LEU A 51 -3.81 6.69 6.20
CA LEU A 51 -2.66 6.23 5.42
C LEU A 51 -1.83 7.40 4.86
N ASN A 52 -2.51 8.43 4.33
CA ASN A 52 -1.83 9.63 3.84
C ASN A 52 -1.12 10.38 4.98
N ASN A 53 -1.73 10.43 6.17
CA ASN A 53 -1.11 11.01 7.36
C ASN A 53 0.11 10.23 7.84
N GLU A 54 0.07 8.89 7.80
CA GLU A 54 1.23 8.03 8.12
C GLU A 54 2.39 8.28 7.16
N ILE A 55 2.13 8.32 5.85
CA ILE A 55 3.14 8.65 4.83
C ILE A 55 3.71 10.06 5.05
N PHE A 56 2.84 11.05 5.29
CA PHE A 56 3.27 12.42 5.55
C PHE A 56 4.18 12.50 6.78
N ASN A 57 3.81 11.81 7.88
CA ASN A 57 4.60 11.78 9.10
C ASN A 57 5.97 11.10 8.89
N ALA A 58 6.05 10.08 8.05
CA ALA A 58 7.31 9.43 7.68
C ALA A 58 8.21 10.31 6.79
N ILE A 59 7.63 11.14 5.92
CA ILE A 59 8.36 12.04 5.01
C ILE A 59 8.77 13.35 5.68
N LYS A 60 7.95 13.86 6.60
CA LYS A 60 8.18 15.12 7.32
C LYS A 60 9.61 15.30 7.87
N PRO A 61 10.23 14.32 8.55
CA PRO A 61 11.58 14.47 9.10
C PRO A 61 12.72 14.44 8.08
N ILE A 62 12.45 14.06 6.81
CA ILE A 62 13.48 14.00 5.76
C ILE A 62 13.99 15.40 5.46
N GLU A 63 15.31 15.55 5.30
CA GLU A 63 15.92 16.83 4.94
C GLU A 63 15.75 17.10 3.42
N SER A 64 14.68 17.81 3.08
CA SER A 64 14.35 18.22 1.70
C SER A 64 13.44 19.45 1.68
N SER A 65 13.30 20.06 0.51
CA SER A 65 12.39 21.20 0.33
C SER A 65 10.93 20.78 0.54
N ILE A 66 10.06 21.73 0.91
CA ILE A 66 8.62 21.47 1.06
C ILE A 66 8.03 20.94 -0.26
N GLU A 67 8.47 21.51 -1.39
CA GLU A 67 8.02 21.11 -2.73
C GLU A 67 8.43 19.66 -3.05
N ASP A 68 9.64 19.25 -2.67
CA ASP A 68 10.08 17.87 -2.87
C ASP A 68 9.30 16.89 -1.98
N LYS A 69 9.02 17.26 -0.72
CA LYS A 69 8.18 16.45 0.18
C LYS A 69 6.77 16.27 -0.38
N GLN A 70 6.18 17.34 -0.90
CA GLN A 70 4.87 17.28 -1.56
C GLN A 70 4.90 16.33 -2.76
N LYS A 71 5.91 16.47 -3.65
CA LYS A 71 6.10 15.55 -4.78
C LYS A 71 6.29 14.10 -4.36
N MET A 72 6.90 13.84 -3.19
CA MET A 72 7.05 12.49 -2.64
C MET A 72 5.70 11.94 -2.17
N CYS A 73 4.91 12.73 -1.43
CA CYS A 73 3.56 12.35 -1.02
C CYS A 73 2.65 12.06 -2.22
N ASP A 74 2.64 12.93 -3.24
CA ASP A 74 1.82 12.76 -4.44
C ASP A 74 2.16 11.44 -5.17
N LYS A 75 3.45 11.10 -5.22
CA LYS A 75 3.97 9.86 -5.81
C LYS A 75 3.62 8.59 -5.01
N LEU A 76 3.12 8.75 -3.80
CA LEU A 76 2.75 7.68 -2.86
C LEU A 76 1.23 7.61 -2.62
N ILE A 77 0.42 8.35 -3.38
CA ILE A 77 -1.03 8.13 -3.40
C ILE A 77 -1.31 6.67 -3.80
N GLY A 78 -2.16 5.98 -3.04
CA GLY A 78 -2.45 4.56 -3.22
C GLY A 78 -1.35 3.62 -2.68
N TYR A 79 -0.40 4.14 -1.92
CA TYR A 79 0.53 3.35 -1.12
C TYR A 79 0.16 3.42 0.36
N ARG A 80 0.71 2.49 1.13
CA ARG A 80 0.77 2.55 2.59
C ARG A 80 2.22 2.51 3.06
N LEU A 81 2.47 3.06 4.25
CA LEU A 81 3.71 2.80 4.98
C LEU A 81 3.73 1.32 5.40
N VAL A 82 4.90 0.69 5.33
CA VAL A 82 5.15 -0.63 5.91
C VAL A 82 6.08 -0.39 7.09
N ASP A 83 5.51 -0.38 8.29
CA ASP A 83 6.27 -0.13 9.53
C ASP A 83 6.91 -1.44 10.02
N GLU A 84 6.16 -2.53 9.95
CA GLU A 84 6.59 -3.85 10.38
C GLU A 84 6.81 -4.80 9.20
N ILE A 85 7.93 -5.54 9.23
CA ILE A 85 8.34 -6.39 8.10
C ILE A 85 7.33 -7.50 7.78
N HIS A 86 6.60 -8.00 8.78
CA HIS A 86 5.62 -9.07 8.60
C HIS A 86 4.38 -8.59 7.82
N GLU A 87 4.16 -7.28 7.71
CA GLU A 87 3.12 -6.72 6.86
C GLU A 87 3.55 -6.65 5.38
N LEU A 88 4.82 -6.89 5.05
CA LEU A 88 5.32 -6.74 3.68
C LEU A 88 4.97 -7.95 2.80
N HIS A 89 4.02 -7.77 1.88
CA HIS A 89 3.61 -8.85 0.96
C HIS A 89 4.50 -8.97 -0.28
N LYS A 90 4.78 -10.21 -0.71
CA LYS A 90 5.42 -10.50 -2.00
C LYS A 90 4.46 -10.20 -3.16
N GLY A 91 4.98 -10.01 -4.37
CA GLY A 91 4.16 -9.73 -5.56
C GLY A 91 3.61 -8.30 -5.66
N LYS A 92 3.69 -7.48 -4.60
CA LYS A 92 3.27 -6.08 -4.62
C LYS A 92 4.44 -5.14 -4.93
N HIS A 93 4.13 -4.00 -5.56
CA HIS A 93 5.12 -2.98 -5.86
C HIS A 93 5.51 -2.23 -4.59
N VAL A 94 6.81 -2.04 -4.37
CA VAL A 94 7.35 -1.27 -3.25
C VAL A 94 8.19 -0.11 -3.76
N ARG A 95 8.15 1.00 -3.02
CA ARG A 95 9.08 2.11 -3.15
C ARG A 95 9.68 2.35 -1.77
N TRP A 96 10.92 2.79 -1.73
CA TRP A 96 11.59 3.10 -0.47
C TRP A 96 12.41 4.38 -0.57
N ILE A 97 12.71 4.94 0.59
CA ILE A 97 13.66 6.03 0.78
C ILE A 97 14.74 5.51 1.72
N ARG A 98 16.01 5.65 1.34
CA ARG A 98 17.12 5.24 2.21
C ARG A 98 17.33 6.29 3.30
N ASN A 99 17.55 5.85 4.54
CA ASN A 99 17.86 6.74 5.65
C ASN A 99 19.08 7.62 5.32
N GLY A 100 18.99 8.92 5.64
CA GLY A 100 20.00 9.91 5.27
C GLY A 100 19.96 10.38 3.81
N THR A 101 18.94 10.00 3.05
CA THR A 101 18.70 10.50 1.67
C THR A 101 17.32 11.13 1.55
N ASN A 102 17.11 11.88 0.47
CA ASN A 102 15.82 12.51 0.15
C ASN A 102 15.21 12.00 -1.17
N SER A 103 15.70 10.87 -1.67
CA SER A 103 15.31 10.34 -2.97
C SER A 103 14.36 9.16 -2.83
N LEU A 104 13.10 9.37 -3.22
CA LEU A 104 12.13 8.29 -3.37
C LEU A 104 12.50 7.46 -4.61
N THR A 105 12.81 6.18 -4.40
CA THR A 105 13.16 5.26 -5.49
C THR A 105 11.99 5.03 -6.46
N SER A 106 12.30 4.60 -7.69
CA SER A 106 11.27 4.12 -8.63
C SER A 106 10.61 2.82 -8.16
N GLY A 107 11.30 2.06 -7.32
CA GLY A 107 10.77 0.84 -6.72
C GLY A 107 10.94 -0.42 -7.57
N GLY A 108 10.22 -1.46 -7.17
CA GLY A 108 10.14 -2.74 -7.85
C GLY A 108 9.09 -3.66 -7.21
N ILE A 109 8.77 -4.77 -7.87
CA ILE A 109 7.87 -5.79 -7.32
C ILE A 109 8.66 -6.66 -6.34
N VAL A 110 8.15 -6.86 -5.12
CA VAL A 110 8.79 -7.73 -4.13
C VAL A 110 8.79 -9.17 -4.62
N VAL A 111 9.98 -9.77 -4.68
CA VAL A 111 10.18 -11.17 -5.07
C VAL A 111 10.47 -12.03 -3.85
N ASP A 112 11.28 -11.53 -2.92
CA ASP A 112 11.68 -12.29 -1.75
C ASP A 112 12.10 -11.40 -0.57
N ILE A 113 12.07 -11.95 0.64
CA ILE A 113 12.52 -11.31 1.87
C ILE A 113 13.54 -12.24 2.51
N LYS A 114 14.74 -11.71 2.77
CA LYS A 114 15.90 -12.47 3.27
C LYS A 114 16.33 -11.92 4.61
N PHE A 115 16.38 -12.79 5.62
CA PHE A 115 16.96 -12.48 6.91
C PHE A 115 18.44 -12.88 6.87
N LEU A 116 19.33 -11.88 6.90
CA LEU A 116 20.78 -12.05 6.85
C LEU A 116 21.41 -11.62 8.18
N ASP A 117 22.67 -11.98 8.41
CA ASP A 117 23.40 -11.64 9.65
C ASP A 117 23.47 -10.13 9.92
N ASN A 118 23.38 -9.31 8.87
CA ASN A 118 23.45 -7.85 8.95
C ASN A 118 22.08 -7.16 8.88
N GLY A 119 20.98 -7.91 8.93
CA GLY A 119 19.62 -7.38 8.95
C GLY A 119 18.68 -7.97 7.90
N THR A 120 17.53 -7.33 7.72
CA THR A 120 16.50 -7.79 6.79
C THR A 120 16.67 -7.16 5.41
N HIS A 121 16.67 -7.98 4.37
CA HIS A 121 16.85 -7.56 2.99
C HIS A 121 15.64 -7.91 2.14
N VAL A 122 15.16 -6.94 1.37
CA VAL A 122 14.07 -7.13 0.42
C VAL A 122 14.64 -7.22 -0.98
N LEU A 123 14.37 -8.32 -1.65
CA LEU A 123 14.68 -8.53 -3.07
C LEU A 123 13.47 -8.11 -3.90
N SER A 124 13.68 -7.16 -4.81
CA SER A 124 12.66 -6.68 -5.73
C SER A 124 13.13 -6.76 -7.17
N LYS A 125 12.17 -6.79 -8.11
CA LYS A 125 12.41 -6.77 -9.54
C LYS A 125 11.79 -5.51 -10.15
N ASN A 126 12.60 -4.71 -10.81
CA ASN A 126 12.13 -3.48 -11.44
C ASN A 126 11.49 -3.75 -12.82
N TYR A 127 10.93 -2.71 -13.43
CA TYR A 127 10.29 -2.80 -14.76
C TYR A 127 11.26 -3.21 -15.89
N THR A 128 12.57 -2.98 -15.73
CA THR A 128 13.62 -3.44 -16.66
C THR A 128 14.05 -4.89 -16.42
N ASN A 129 13.30 -5.64 -15.61
CA ASN A 129 13.59 -7.01 -15.20
C ASN A 129 14.92 -7.19 -14.43
N ARG A 130 15.47 -6.12 -13.86
CA ARG A 130 16.67 -6.18 -13.03
C ARG A 130 16.30 -6.39 -11.56
N PHE A 131 17.05 -7.24 -10.90
CA PHE A 131 16.94 -7.45 -9.47
C PHE A 131 17.64 -6.33 -8.71
N ILE A 132 16.97 -5.81 -7.69
CA ILE A 132 17.48 -4.82 -6.75
C ILE A 132 17.23 -5.35 -5.35
N GLN A 133 18.28 -5.37 -4.53
CA GLN A 133 18.17 -5.71 -3.12
C GLN A 133 18.43 -4.45 -2.29
N TYR A 134 17.53 -4.14 -1.36
CA TYR A 134 17.73 -3.10 -0.36
C TYR A 134 17.62 -3.69 1.04
N LYS A 135 18.30 -3.07 2.01
CA LYS A 135 18.20 -3.43 3.42
C LYS A 135 17.00 -2.68 4.00
N TYR A 136 15.98 -3.42 4.42
CA TYR A 136 14.73 -2.89 4.98
C TYR A 136 15.02 -1.99 6.18
N ASP A 137 15.88 -2.45 7.09
CA ASP A 137 16.19 -1.75 8.35
C ASP A 137 16.83 -0.35 8.13
N ASP A 138 17.38 -0.09 6.94
CA ASP A 138 18.00 1.19 6.59
C ASP A 138 17.07 2.08 5.73
N CYS A 139 15.80 1.71 5.57
CA CYS A 139 14.88 2.35 4.63
C CYS A 139 13.48 2.55 5.20
N ILE A 140 12.87 3.68 4.83
CA ILE A 140 11.42 3.88 4.95
C ILE A 140 10.77 3.21 3.74
N THR A 141 9.92 2.22 3.97
CA THR A 141 9.35 1.37 2.91
C THR A 141 7.86 1.62 2.74
N PHE A 142 7.42 1.77 1.49
CA PHE A 142 6.04 1.95 1.11
C PHE A 142 5.61 0.84 0.16
N GLN A 143 4.43 0.26 0.38
CA GLN A 143 3.87 -0.79 -0.48
C GLN A 143 2.59 -0.31 -1.15
N LYS A 144 2.45 -0.57 -2.46
CA LYS A 144 1.28 -0.20 -3.24
C LYS A 144 0.09 -1.08 -2.83
N LEU A 145 -1.05 -0.45 -2.59
CA LEU A 145 -2.32 -1.12 -2.38
C LEU A 145 -2.88 -1.61 -3.72
N THR A 146 -3.35 -2.84 -3.75
CA THR A 146 -4.21 -3.37 -4.83
C THR A 146 -5.53 -2.60 -4.87
N GLU A 147 -6.24 -2.66 -5.99
CA GLU A 147 -7.52 -1.96 -6.09
C GLU A 147 -8.61 -2.61 -5.21
N THR A 148 -8.51 -3.91 -4.88
CA THR A 148 -9.29 -4.53 -3.78
C THR A 148 -8.99 -3.90 -2.41
N GLU A 149 -7.73 -3.74 -2.05
CA GLU A 149 -7.35 -3.11 -0.77
C GLU A 149 -7.82 -1.66 -0.70
N GLN A 150 -7.72 -0.91 -1.81
CA GLN A 150 -8.21 0.46 -1.89
C GLN A 150 -9.74 0.53 -1.72
N LEU A 151 -10.49 -0.40 -2.33
CA LEU A 151 -11.93 -0.53 -2.12
C LEU A 151 -12.28 -0.78 -0.65
N ILE A 152 -11.56 -1.69 0.02
CA ILE A 152 -11.76 -1.99 1.45
C ILE A 152 -11.56 -0.73 2.28
N ILE A 153 -10.47 0.01 2.05
CA ILE A 153 -10.16 1.25 2.78
C ILE A 153 -11.21 2.34 2.51
N MET A 154 -11.67 2.47 1.27
CA MET A 154 -12.74 3.41 0.91
C MET A 154 -14.05 3.07 1.62
N ALA A 155 -14.42 1.79 1.66
CA ALA A 155 -15.61 1.33 2.35
C ALA A 155 -15.55 1.62 3.86
N TYR A 156 -14.41 1.36 4.52
CA TYR A 156 -14.21 1.73 5.92
C TYR A 156 -14.32 3.24 6.16
N GLY A 157 -13.73 4.05 5.27
CA GLY A 157 -13.84 5.50 5.35
C GLY A 157 -15.30 5.99 5.26
N TYR A 158 -16.10 5.39 4.37
CA TYR A 158 -17.50 5.74 4.18
C TYR A 158 -18.37 5.36 5.38
N VAL A 159 -18.16 4.16 5.95
CA VAL A 159 -18.87 3.71 7.16
C VAL A 159 -18.56 4.62 8.34
N ASN A 160 -17.29 4.99 8.54
CA ASN A 160 -16.87 5.84 9.65
C ASN A 160 -17.34 7.30 9.55
N GLN A 161 -17.68 7.79 8.35
CA GLN A 161 -18.26 9.12 8.14
C GLN A 161 -19.79 9.16 8.28
N SER A 162 -20.45 7.99 8.24
CA SER A 162 -21.92 7.87 8.25
C SER A 162 -22.52 7.71 9.66
N VAL A 163 -21.69 7.85 10.71
CA VAL A 163 -22.04 7.77 12.14
C VAL A 163 -21.71 9.11 12.80
#